data_AF-A0A063BIV4-F1
#
_entry.id   AF-A0A063BIV4-F1
#
_cell.length_a   1.000
_cell.length_b   1.000
_cell.length_c   1.000
_cell.angle_alpha   90.00
_cell.angle_beta   90.00
_cell.angle_gamma   90.00
#
_symmetry.space_group_name_H-M   'P 1'
#
loop_
_entity.id
_entity.type
_entity.pdbx_description
1 polymer ?
#
loop_
_entity_poly.entity_id
_entity_poly.type
_entity_poly.pdbx_seq_one_letter_code
_entity_poly.pdbx_strand_id
1 'polypeptide(L)' 'MQREVVVVSGVRTAIGDFGGGLKDFPPTELGAKVVREVLSRAQVSGDEVGHVVFGNVVHTEP' A
#
# COMPACT_ATOMS: atom_id res chain seq x y z
N MET A 1 -14.39 9.79 26.96
CA MET A 1 -14.55 8.56 26.16
C MET A 1 -13.32 8.44 25.26
N GLN A 2 -12.66 7.27 25.22
CA GLN A 2 -11.52 7.05 24.32
C GLN A 2 -12.06 6.61 22.95
N ARG A 3 -11.43 7.07 21.87
CA ARG A 3 -11.78 6.66 20.51
C ARG A 3 -11.27 5.24 20.29
N GLU A 4 -12.16 4.32 19.93
CA GLU A 4 -11.77 2.97 19.51
C GLU A 4 -11.14 3.00 18.11
N VAL A 5 -10.11 2.18 17.92
CA VAL A 5 -9.35 2.07 16.67
C VAL A 5 -9.29 0.61 16.28
N VAL A 6 -9.68 0.31 15.04
CA VAL A 6 -9.76 -1.06 14.51
C VAL A 6 -9.04 -1.16 13.17
N VAL A 7 -8.50 -2.35 12.86
CA VAL A 7 -7.94 -2.68 11.54
C VAL A 7 -9.01 -3.37 10.73
N VAL A 8 -9.46 -2.74 9.64
CA VAL A 8 -10.59 -3.22 8.83
C VAL A 8 -10.16 -4.04 7.60
N SER A 9 -8.92 -3.88 7.13
CA SER A 9 -8.39 -4.59 5.96
C SER A 9 -6.86 -4.55 5.96
N GLY A 10 -6.23 -5.52 5.29
CA GLY A 10 -4.79 -5.60 5.13
C GLY A 10 -4.41 -6.48 3.94
N VAL A 11 -3.53 -5.96 3.07
CA VAL A 11 -3.05 -6.66 1.87
C VAL A 11 -1.58 -6.32 1.62
N ARG A 12 -0.94 -7.12 0.76
CA ARG A 12 0.42 -6.87 0.27
C ARG A 12 0.57 -7.42 -1.14
N THR A 13 1.58 -6.95 -1.86
CA THR A 13 2.05 -7.62 -3.08
C THR A 13 2.73 -8.96 -2.75
N ALA A 14 3.06 -9.73 -3.79
CA ALA A 14 4.14 -10.71 -3.69
C ALA A 14 5.45 -10.02 -3.27
N ILE A 15 6.38 -10.80 -2.72
CA ILE A 15 7.75 -10.34 -2.44
C ILE A 15 8.62 -10.91 -3.55
N GLY A 16 9.32 -10.04 -4.28
CA GLY A 16 10.24 -10.44 -5.33
C GLY A 16 11.66 -10.55 -4.80
N ASP A 17 12.42 -11.49 -5.36
CA ASP A 17 13.88 -11.53 -5.16
C ASP A 17 14.56 -10.37 -5.89
N PHE A 18 15.78 -10.04 -5.47
CA PHE A 18 16.57 -8.99 -6.10
C PHE A 18 16.77 -9.30 -7.60
N GLY A 19 16.38 -8.35 -8.46
CA GLY A 19 16.40 -8.55 -9.92
C GLY A 19 15.40 -9.58 -10.44
N GLY A 20 14.42 -9.99 -9.63
CA GLY A 20 13.41 -11.00 -9.97
C GLY A 20 12.14 -10.43 -10.61
N GLY A 21 11.02 -11.13 -10.43
CA GLY A 21 9.76 -10.89 -11.16
C GLY A 21 9.05 -9.55 -10.91
N LEU A 22 9.51 -8.74 -9.95
CA LEU A 22 8.97 -7.40 -9.67
C LEU A 22 9.93 -6.26 -10.07
N LYS A 23 11.09 -6.58 -10.66
CA LYS A 23 12.14 -5.60 -10.96
C LYS A 23 11.72 -4.44 -11.87
N ASP A 24 10.73 -4.69 -12.75
CA ASP A 24 10.27 -3.73 -13.75
C ASP A 24 9.17 -2.79 -13.22
N PHE A 25 8.75 -2.95 -11.95
CA PHE A 25 7.78 -2.08 -11.30
C PHE A 25 8.49 -1.04 -10.41
N PRO A 26 8.25 0.26 -10.62
CA PRO A 26 8.67 1.29 -9.67
C PRO A 26 8.04 1.07 -8.29
N PRO A 27 8.71 1.42 -7.18
CA PRO A 27 8.16 1.27 -5.83
C PRO A 27 6.81 1.97 -5.64
N THR A 28 6.64 3.14 -6.26
CA THR A 28 5.39 3.92 -6.23
C THR A 28 4.23 3.17 -6.88
N GLU A 29 4.48 2.45 -7.98
CA GLU A 29 3.46 1.65 -8.64
C GLU A 29 3.02 0.46 -7.77
N LEU A 30 3.98 -0.22 -7.12
CA LEU A 30 3.67 -1.30 -6.17
C LEU A 30 2.83 -0.78 -4.99
N GLY A 31 3.21 0.38 -4.43
CA GLY A 31 2.43 1.06 -3.40
C GLY A 31 1.01 1.37 -3.87
N ALA A 32 0.85 1.94 -5.07
CA ALA A 32 -0.45 2.28 -5.63
C ALA A 32 -1.33 1.04 -5.91
N LYS A 33 -0.75 -0.11 -6.25
CA LYS A 33 -1.49 -1.38 -6.37
C LYS A 33 -2.03 -1.83 -5.00
N VAL A 34 -1.22 -1.73 -3.95
CA VAL A 34 -1.63 -2.08 -2.57
C VAL A 34 -2.75 -1.18 -2.07
N VAL A 35 -2.66 0.14 -2.27
CA VAL A 35 -3.72 1.08 -1.83
C VAL A 35 -5.05 0.78 -2.52
N ARG A 36 -5.04 0.58 -3.84
CA ARG A 36 -6.27 0.29 -4.58
C ARG A 36 -6.93 -1.01 -4.11
N GLU A 37 -6.12 -2.05 -3.88
CA GLU A 37 -6.62 -3.34 -3.43
C GLU A 37 -7.13 -3.30 -1.98
N VAL A 38 -6.43 -2.62 -1.06
CA VAL A 38 -6.86 -2.57 0.35
C VAL A 38 -8.18 -1.83 0.52
N LEU A 39 -8.37 -0.74 -0.23
CA LEU A 39 -9.62 0.03 -0.28
C LEU A 39 -10.75 -0.78 -0.90
N SER A 40 -10.48 -1.50 -1.99
CA SER A 40 -11.46 -2.39 -2.62
C SER A 40 -11.95 -3.47 -1.66
N ARG A 41 -11.04 -4.15 -0.93
CA ARG A 41 -11.41 -5.18 0.07
C ARG A 41 -12.11 -4.61 1.29
N ALA A 42 -11.72 -3.40 1.71
CA ALA A 42 -12.36 -2.70 2.81
C ALA A 42 -13.73 -2.12 2.41
N GLN A 43 -14.05 -2.08 1.11
CA GLN A 43 -15.22 -1.39 0.55
C GLN A 43 -15.26 0.10 0.94
N VAL A 44 -14.09 0.74 0.99
CA VAL A 44 -13.91 2.15 1.35
C VAL A 44 -13.55 2.95 0.10
N SER A 45 -14.21 4.08 -0.10
CA SER A 45 -13.90 4.98 -1.22
C SER A 45 -12.66 5.83 -0.90
N GLY A 46 -11.91 6.20 -1.94
CA GLY A 46 -10.66 6.95 -1.78
C GLY A 46 -10.82 8.33 -1.15
N ASP A 47 -11.98 8.97 -1.34
CA ASP A 47 -12.34 10.27 -0.75
C ASP A 47 -12.65 10.21 0.75
N GLU A 48 -12.88 9.01 1.30
CA GLU A 48 -13.06 8.81 2.75
C GLU A 48 -11.72 8.73 3.51
N VAL A 49 -10.60 8.61 2.78
CA VAL A 49 -9.27 8.47 3.36
C VAL A 49 -8.73 9.83 3.79
N GLY A 50 -8.76 10.11 5.10
CA GLY A 50 -8.25 11.37 5.64
C GLY A 50 -6.72 11.48 5.71
N HIS A 51 -6.00 10.36 5.77
CA HIS A 51 -4.54 10.37 5.88
C HIS A 51 -3.92 9.07 5.36
N VAL A 52 -2.75 9.18 4.74
CA VAL A 52 -1.98 8.05 4.21
C VAL A 52 -0.55 8.14 4.73
N VAL A 53 -0.01 7.02 5.19
CA VAL A 53 1.39 6.90 5.62
C VAL A 53 2.03 5.74 4.88
N PHE A 54 3.16 6.00 4.24
CA PHE A 54 4.00 4.98 3.59
C PHE A 54 5.37 4.96 4.22
N GLY A 55 5.82 3.76 4.59
CA GLY A 55 7.22 3.52 4.93
C GLY A 55 8.02 3.22 3.66
N ASN A 56 9.04 4.02 3.37
CA ASN A 56 9.98 3.77 2.28
C ASN A 56 11.41 4.14 2.72
N VAL A 57 12.39 3.29 2.41
CA VAL A 57 13.79 3.51 2.80
C VAL A 57 14.58 4.21 1.69
N VAL A 58 14.46 3.72 0.45
CA VAL A 58 15.18 4.27 -0.71
C VAL A 58 14.20 5.02 -1.60
N HIS A 59 14.35 6.34 -1.68
CA HIS A 59 13.42 7.22 -2.41
C HIS A 59 13.83 7.48 -3.85
N THR A 60 15.05 7.09 -4.21
CA THR A 60 15.61 7.24 -5.55
C THR A 60 15.24 6.03 -6.39
N GLU A 61 14.81 6.27 -7.62
CA GLU A 61 14.70 5.23 -8.65
C GLU A 61 16.09 5.04 -9.31
N PRO A 62 16.41 3.84 -9.81
CA PRO A 62 17.60 3.63 -10.65
C PRO A 62 17.64 4.53 -11.89
#